data_AF-A0A6A1TQZ3-F1
#
_entry.id   AF-A0A6A1TQZ3-F1
#
_cell.length_a   1.000
_cell.length_b   1.000
_cell.length_c   1.000
_cell.angle_alpha   90.00
_cell.angle_beta   90.00
_cell.angle_gamma   90.00
#
_symmetry.space_group_name_H-M   'P 1'
#
loop_
_entity.id
_entity.type
_entity.pdbx_description
1 polymer ?
#
loop_
_entity_poly.entity_id
_entity_poly.type
_entity_poly.pdbx_seq_one_letter_code
_entity_poly.pdbx_strand_id
1 'polypeptide(L)'
;MRIKTFEESARRDREATRRALFTLVADSTKPSDPRRQGQHYRQHLVDAHIVIEQLQERIAGIEADLAKTKRNAAYALSLSVSRTVAEEARLKAAAAMRYRAADIAEGRHGEPTNTSHAIDCLPLPKPKFTK
;
A
#
# COMPACT_ATOMS: atom_id res chain seq x y z
N MET A 1 20.24 29.77 26.02
CA MET A 1 21.07 28.72 25.40
C MET A 1 20.13 27.61 24.92
N ARG A 2 19.92 27.44 23.61
CA ARG A 2 18.94 26.50 23.04
C ARG A 2 19.59 25.12 22.95
N ILE A 3 19.21 24.18 23.82
CA ILE A 3 19.70 22.80 23.80
C ILE A 3 19.11 22.13 22.56
N LYS A 4 19.95 21.78 21.59
CA LYS A 4 19.56 21.03 20.39
C LYS A 4 19.27 19.59 20.80
N THR A 5 18.26 18.98 20.20
CA THR A 5 17.91 17.58 20.49
C THR A 5 19.03 16.64 20.03
N PHE A 6 19.18 15.50 20.70
CA PHE A 6 20.20 14.50 20.37
C PHE A 6 20.12 14.05 18.90
N GLU A 7 18.91 13.95 18.35
CA GLU A 7 18.67 13.60 16.95
C GLU A 7 19.16 14.66 15.97
N GLU A 8 18.98 15.95 16.28
CA GLU A 8 19.50 17.04 15.44
C GLU A 8 21.03 17.08 15.42
N SER A 9 21.66 16.75 16.57
CA SER A 9 23.12 16.62 16.64
C SER A 9 23.61 15.44 15.80
N ALA A 10 22.98 14.26 15.97
CA ALA A 10 23.34 13.06 15.22
C ALA A 10 23.15 13.22 13.71
N ARG A 11 22.13 13.96 13.25
CA ARG A 11 21.97 14.30 11.83
C ARG A 11 23.11 15.18 11.32
N ARG A 12 23.47 16.23 12.06
CA ARG A 12 24.60 17.09 11.68
C ARG A 12 25.92 16.33 11.61
N ASP A 13 26.19 15.46 12.58
CA ASP A 13 27.43 14.69 12.60
C ASP A 13 27.51 13.71 11.42
N ARG A 14 26.40 13.07 11.07
CA ARG A 14 26.31 12.23 9.86
C ARG A 14 26.51 13.05 8.58
N GLU A 15 25.91 14.23 8.47
CA GLU A 15 26.08 15.12 7.33
C GLU A 15 27.53 15.61 7.20
N ALA A 16 28.16 15.98 8.30
CA ALA A 16 29.57 16.38 8.35
C ALA A 16 30.49 15.22 7.94
N THR A 17 30.25 14.02 8.47
CA THR A 17 31.01 12.81 8.11
C THR A 17 30.86 12.50 6.62
N ARG A 18 29.65 12.59 6.08
CA ARG A 18 29.35 12.32 4.68
C ARG A 18 30.02 13.34 3.75
N ARG A 19 30.02 14.62 4.11
CA ARG A 19 30.76 15.66 3.38
C ARG A 19 32.25 15.39 3.37
N ALA A 20 32.83 15.08 4.53
CA ALA A 20 34.26 14.76 4.65
C ALA A 20 34.64 13.56 3.76
N LEU A 21 33.82 12.51 3.75
CA LEU A 21 34.01 11.34 2.90
C LEU A 21 33.99 11.70 1.40
N PHE A 22 33.02 12.50 0.95
CA PHE A 22 32.94 12.90 -0.45
C PHE A 22 34.11 13.77 -0.89
N THR A 23 34.55 14.70 -0.04
CA THR A 23 35.73 15.51 -0.31
C THR A 23 36.99 14.65 -0.36
N LEU A 24 37.15 13.70 0.56
CA LEU A 24 38.28 12.76 0.55
C LEU A 24 38.34 11.94 -0.75
N VAL A 25 37.18 11.45 -1.22
CA VAL A 25 37.09 10.70 -2.47
C VAL A 25 37.44 11.58 -3.67
N ALA A 26 36.90 12.80 -3.75
CA ALA A 26 37.24 13.75 -4.81
C ALA A 26 38.73 14.13 -4.80
N ASP A 27 39.33 14.20 -3.62
CA ASP A 27 40.75 14.50 -3.44
C ASP A 27 41.66 13.33 -3.80
N SER A 28 41.18 12.10 -3.66
CA SER A 28 41.94 10.89 -4.03
C SER A 28 42.21 10.79 -5.54
N THR A 29 41.42 11.49 -6.35
CA THR A 29 41.54 11.51 -7.82
C THR A 29 42.04 12.84 -8.37
N LYS A 30 42.42 13.79 -7.51
CA LYS A 30 42.83 15.13 -7.95
C LYS A 30 44.20 15.12 -8.64
N PRO A 31 44.39 15.86 -9.74
CA PRO A 31 45.70 16.00 -10.38
C PRO A 31 46.75 16.62 -9.44
N SER A 32 48.00 16.19 -9.55
CA SER A 32 49.11 16.78 -8.78
C SER A 32 49.41 18.23 -9.15
N ASP A 33 49.14 18.64 -10.38
CA ASP A 33 49.29 20.03 -10.85
C ASP A 33 48.17 20.93 -10.29
N PRO A 34 48.50 21.95 -9.45
CA PRO A 34 47.52 22.85 -8.85
C PRO A 34 46.66 23.60 -9.87
N ARG A 35 47.18 23.86 -11.08
CA ARG A 35 46.43 24.58 -12.13
C ARG A 35 45.30 23.73 -12.72
N ARG A 36 45.44 22.40 -12.67
CA ARG A 36 44.46 21.43 -13.18
C ARG A 36 43.42 21.03 -12.13
N GLN A 37 43.71 21.22 -10.84
CA GLN A 37 42.78 20.92 -9.75
C GLN A 37 41.48 21.75 -9.85
N GLY A 38 41.56 23.01 -10.24
CA GLY A 38 40.37 23.85 -10.42
C GLY A 38 39.44 23.35 -11.54
N GLN A 39 39.98 22.71 -12.58
CA GLN A 39 39.17 22.06 -13.62
C GLN A 39 38.58 20.75 -13.11
N HIS A 40 39.35 19.95 -12.37
CA HIS A 40 38.91 18.69 -11.75
C HIS A 40 37.65 18.85 -10.88
N TYR A 41 37.65 19.78 -9.92
CA TYR A 41 36.49 19.97 -9.06
C TYR A 41 35.27 20.51 -9.80
N ARG A 42 35.47 21.35 -10.83
CA ARG A 42 34.36 21.82 -11.68
C ARG A 42 33.71 20.66 -12.45
N GLN A 43 34.53 19.74 -12.98
CA GLN A 43 34.03 18.54 -13.64
C GLN A 43 33.19 17.69 -12.69
N HIS A 44 33.70 17.42 -11.48
CA HIS A 44 32.95 16.67 -10.46
C HIS A 44 31.62 17.33 -10.07
N LEU A 45 31.56 18.66 -10.00
CA LEU A 45 30.31 19.37 -9.73
C LEU A 45 29.30 19.21 -10.86
N VAL A 46 29.76 19.26 -12.11
CA VAL A 46 28.91 19.02 -13.30
C VAL A 46 28.37 17.59 -13.29
N ASP A 47 29.25 16.61 -13.09
CA ASP A 47 28.87 15.19 -13.04
C ASP A 47 27.86 14.93 -11.91
N ALA A 48 28.09 15.53 -10.73
CA ALA A 48 27.14 15.45 -9.62
C ALA A 48 25.78 16.07 -9.97
N HIS A 49 25.76 17.18 -10.71
CA HIS A 49 24.51 17.82 -11.15
C HIS A 49 23.71 16.90 -12.07
N ILE A 50 24.39 16.28 -13.05
CA ILE A 50 23.76 15.31 -13.97
C ILE A 50 23.13 14.15 -13.20
N VAL A 51 23.85 13.59 -12.22
CA VAL A 51 23.32 12.49 -11.40
C VAL A 51 22.14 12.95 -10.55
N ILE A 52 22.17 14.16 -10.00
CA ILE A 52 21.07 14.72 -9.23
C ILE A 52 19.82 14.85 -10.10
N GLU A 53 19.94 15.39 -11.32
CA GLU A 53 18.82 15.52 -12.27
C GLU A 53 18.21 14.15 -12.60
N GLN A 54 19.05 13.16 -12.93
CA GLN A 54 18.59 11.79 -13.20
C GLN A 54 17.83 11.18 -12.01
N LEU A 55 18.32 11.42 -10.78
CA LEU A 55 17.65 10.93 -9.58
C LEU A 55 16.32 11.67 -9.34
N GLN A 56 16.25 12.97 -9.59
CA GLN A 56 15.02 13.75 -9.47
C GLN A 56 13.95 13.27 -10.45
N GLU A 57 14.32 13.03 -11.72
CA GLU A 57 13.41 12.45 -12.72
C GLU A 57 12.91 11.07 -12.30
N ARG A 58 13.81 10.22 -11.78
CA ARG A 58 13.44 8.89 -11.31
C ARG A 58 12.51 8.93 -10.09
N ILE A 59 12.74 9.84 -9.16
CA ILE A 59 11.85 10.06 -8.01
C ILE A 59 10.47 10.49 -8.50
N ALA A 60 10.40 11.47 -9.41
CA ALA A 60 9.14 11.94 -9.98
C ALA A 60 8.36 10.82 -10.68
N GLY A 61 9.06 9.96 -11.44
CA GLY A 61 8.46 8.78 -12.06
C GLY A 61 7.88 7.79 -11.03
N ILE A 62 8.64 7.46 -9.98
CA ILE A 62 8.19 6.56 -8.91
C ILE A 62 6.98 7.15 -8.16
N GLU A 63 6.97 8.45 -7.89
CA GLU A 63 5.86 9.13 -7.24
C GLU A 63 4.58 9.08 -8.09
N ALA A 64 4.71 9.27 -9.41
CA ALA A 64 3.61 9.14 -10.36
C ALA A 64 3.05 7.71 -10.39
N ASP A 65 3.91 6.69 -10.43
CA ASP A 65 3.51 5.28 -10.40
C ASP A 65 2.84 4.90 -9.08
N LEU A 66 3.34 5.42 -7.96
CA LEU A 66 2.72 5.25 -6.65
C LEU A 66 1.32 5.88 -6.60
N ALA A 67 1.16 7.10 -7.14
CA ALA A 67 -0.13 7.76 -7.22
C ALA A 67 -1.12 6.96 -8.09
N LYS A 68 -0.66 6.44 -9.24
CA LYS A 68 -1.46 5.57 -10.12
C LYS A 68 -1.90 4.29 -9.41
N THR A 69 -0.97 3.62 -8.74
CA THR A 69 -1.27 2.39 -7.98
C THR A 69 -2.28 2.64 -6.87
N LYS A 70 -2.14 3.75 -6.13
CA LYS A 70 -3.11 4.13 -5.09
C LYS A 70 -4.51 4.37 -5.67
N ARG A 71 -4.62 5.07 -6.80
CA ARG A 71 -5.90 5.29 -7.49
C ARG A 71 -6.53 3.97 -7.94
N ASN A 72 -5.75 3.08 -8.55
CA ASN A 72 -6.24 1.77 -8.99
C ASN A 72 -6.71 0.91 -7.82
N ALA A 73 -5.96 0.90 -6.71
CA ALA A 73 -6.35 0.17 -5.50
C ALA A 73 -7.64 0.74 -4.89
N ALA A 74 -7.75 2.07 -4.80
CA ALA A 74 -8.97 2.72 -4.31
C ALA A 74 -10.19 2.42 -5.21
N TYR A 75 -10.00 2.44 -6.53
CA TYR A 75 -11.04 2.09 -7.49
C TYR A 75 -11.46 0.62 -7.37
N ALA A 76 -10.50 -0.30 -7.31
CA ALA A 76 -10.78 -1.73 -7.11
C ALA A 76 -11.55 -1.99 -5.80
N LEU A 77 -11.15 -1.31 -4.71
CA LEU A 77 -11.88 -1.34 -3.45
C LEU A 77 -13.31 -0.81 -3.59
N SER A 78 -13.50 0.28 -4.33
CA SER A 78 -14.83 0.88 -4.57
C SER A 78 -15.79 -0.03 -5.33
N LEU A 79 -15.27 -0.90 -6.21
CA LEU A 79 -16.06 -1.88 -6.96
C LEU A 79 -16.30 -3.17 -6.17
N SER A 80 -15.52 -3.43 -5.12
CA SER A 80 -15.60 -4.66 -4.34
C SER A 80 -16.55 -4.51 -3.16
N VAL A 81 -17.28 -5.58 -2.84
CA VAL A 81 -18.01 -5.68 -1.57
C VAL A 81 -17.07 -6.18 -0.48
N SER A 82 -17.25 -5.69 0.75
CA SER A 82 -16.48 -6.20 1.88
C SER A 82 -16.85 -7.65 2.16
N ARG A 83 -15.89 -8.41 2.71
CA ARG A 83 -16.11 -9.83 3.08
C ARG A 83 -17.28 -10.02 4.05
N THR A 84 -17.51 -9.05 4.94
CA THR A 84 -18.64 -9.09 5.88
C THR A 84 -19.97 -8.93 5.16
N VAL A 85 -20.09 -7.92 4.29
CA VAL A 85 -21.31 -7.67 3.51
C VAL A 85 -21.62 -8.86 2.59
N ALA A 86 -20.60 -9.43 1.95
CA ALA A 86 -20.75 -10.62 1.13
C ALA A 86 -21.23 -11.84 1.94
N GLU A 87 -20.68 -12.07 3.13
CA GLU A 87 -21.11 -13.16 4.01
C GLU A 87 -22.55 -12.96 4.52
N GLU A 88 -22.90 -11.74 4.95
CA GLU A 88 -24.27 -11.40 5.36
C GLU A 88 -25.27 -11.65 4.24
N ALA A 89 -24.97 -11.21 3.02
CA ALA A 89 -25.82 -11.45 1.85
C ALA A 89 -25.98 -12.96 1.58
N ARG A 90 -24.90 -13.74 1.71
CA ARG A 90 -24.92 -15.20 1.53
C ARG A 90 -25.82 -15.89 2.57
N LEU A 91 -25.72 -15.51 3.84
CA LEU A 91 -26.52 -16.07 4.92
C LEU A 91 -28.01 -15.68 4.78
N LYS A 92 -28.28 -14.42 4.44
CA LYS A 92 -29.65 -13.94 4.15
C LYS A 92 -30.27 -14.69 2.97
N ALA A 93 -29.51 -14.89 1.88
CA ALA A 93 -29.98 -15.64 0.73
C ALA A 93 -30.29 -17.10 1.10
N ALA A 94 -29.44 -17.75 1.90
CA ALA A 94 -29.69 -19.11 2.37
C ALA A 94 -30.97 -19.21 3.22
N ALA A 95 -31.20 -18.24 4.12
CA ALA A 95 -32.43 -18.17 4.91
C ALA A 95 -33.66 -17.95 4.02
N ALA A 96 -33.59 -16.99 3.08
CA ALA A 96 -34.68 -16.72 2.15
C ALA A 96 -35.02 -17.94 1.27
N MET A 97 -34.02 -18.68 0.80
CA MET A 97 -34.23 -19.92 0.05
C MET A 97 -34.86 -21.01 0.91
N ARG A 98 -34.46 -21.13 2.19
CA ARG A 98 -35.08 -22.09 3.13
C ARG A 98 -36.56 -21.78 3.35
N TYR A 99 -36.89 -20.53 3.66
CA TYR A 99 -38.28 -20.11 3.85
C TYR A 99 -39.09 -20.33 2.57
N ARG A 100 -38.55 -19.94 1.41
CA ARG A 100 -39.24 -20.16 0.14
C ARG A 100 -39.46 -21.64 -0.17
N ALA A 101 -38.52 -22.50 0.18
CA ALA A 101 -38.67 -23.94 0.02
C ALA A 101 -39.72 -24.52 0.98
N ALA A 102 -39.81 -24.00 2.21
CA ALA A 102 -40.87 -24.36 3.15
C ALA A 102 -42.24 -23.96 2.60
N ASP A 103 -42.41 -22.71 2.13
CA ASP A 103 -43.65 -22.22 1.51
C ASP A 103 -44.11 -23.11 0.35
N ILE A 104 -43.17 -23.54 -0.50
CA ILE A 104 -43.49 -24.42 -1.65
C ILE A 104 -43.95 -25.81 -1.19
N ALA A 105 -43.50 -26.27 -0.02
CA ALA A 105 -43.86 -27.55 0.57
C ALA A 105 -45.12 -27.50 1.45
N GLU A 106 -45.75 -26.32 1.57
CA GLU A 106 -47.04 -26.18 2.25
C GLU A 106 -48.18 -26.85 1.46
N GLY A 107 -49.28 -27.11 2.16
CA GLY A 107 -50.50 -27.65 1.55
C GLY A 107 -51.15 -26.67 0.58
N ARG A 108 -52.18 -27.12 -0.14
CA ARG A 108 -52.90 -26.36 -1.19
C ARG A 108 -53.38 -24.96 -0.76
N HIS A 109 -53.60 -24.76 0.54
CA HIS A 109 -54.08 -23.51 1.12
C HIS A 109 -53.05 -22.78 2.00
N GLY A 110 -51.76 -23.15 1.93
CA GLY A 110 -50.70 -22.57 2.78
C GLY A 110 -50.64 -23.16 4.18
N GLU A 111 -51.11 -24.39 4.35
CA GLU A 111 -51.06 -25.09 5.64
C GLU A 111 -49.67 -25.70 5.85
N PRO A 112 -49.02 -25.49 7.00
CA PRO A 112 -47.75 -26.14 7.31
C PRO A 112 -47.90 -27.66 7.28
N THR A 113 -47.05 -28.33 6.51
CA THR A 113 -46.94 -29.79 6.48
C THR A 113 -45.75 -30.23 7.33
N ASN A 114 -45.71 -31.52 7.67
CA ASN A 114 -44.51 -32.09 8.32
C ASN A 114 -43.24 -31.81 7.50
N THR A 115 -43.36 -31.79 6.18
CA THR A 115 -42.26 -31.51 5.25
C THR A 115 -41.86 -30.04 5.28
N SER A 116 -42.80 -29.10 5.22
CA SER A 116 -42.47 -27.66 5.26
C SER A 116 -41.86 -27.27 6.61
N HIS A 117 -42.37 -27.82 7.71
CA HIS A 117 -41.81 -27.64 9.05
C HIS A 117 -40.38 -28.20 9.16
N ALA A 118 -40.14 -29.40 8.61
CA ALA A 118 -38.80 -30.00 8.61
C ALA A 118 -37.79 -29.15 7.81
N ILE A 119 -38.22 -28.54 6.69
CA ILE A 119 -37.39 -27.63 5.89
C ILE A 119 -37.05 -26.37 6.67
N ASP A 120 -38.03 -25.76 7.36
CA ASP A 120 -37.79 -24.54 8.13
C ASP A 120 -36.83 -24.76 9.32
N CYS A 121 -36.89 -25.96 9.91
CA CYS A 121 -35.98 -26.37 10.98
C CYS A 121 -34.54 -26.66 10.50
N LEU A 122 -34.26 -26.68 9.20
CA LEU A 122 -32.90 -26.95 8.71
C LEU A 122 -31.93 -25.86 9.17
N PRO A 123 -30.74 -26.22 9.68
CA PRO A 123 -29.76 -25.24 10.12
C PRO A 123 -29.24 -24.42 8.93
N LEU A 124 -29.04 -23.12 9.17
CA LEU A 124 -28.37 -22.26 8.19
C LEU A 124 -26.89 -22.66 8.04
N PRO A 125 -26.30 -22.45 6.85
CA PRO A 125 -24.89 -22.74 6.64
C PRO A 125 -24.02 -21.89 7.55
N LYS A 126 -22.97 -22.49 8.12
CA LYS A 126 -21.98 -21.78 8.95
C LYS A 126 -21.30 -20.64 8.17
N PRO A 127 -20.87 -19.56 8.85
CA PRO A 127 -20.08 -18.51 8.21
C PRO A 127 -18.85 -19.08 7.51
N LYS A 128 -18.59 -18.64 6.27
CA LYS A 128 -17.41 -19.07 5.49
C LYS A 128 -16.30 -18.04 5.52
N PHE A 129 -16.64 -16.76 5.36
CA PHE A 129 -15.66 -15.70 5.15
C PHE A 129 -15.35 -14.87 6.40
N THR A 130 -16.18 -14.99 7.44
CA THR A 130 -16.03 -14.33 8.75
C THR A 130 -15.91 -15.39 9.84
N LYS A 131 -15.12 -15.09 10.88
CA LYS A 131 -14.99 -15.94 12.07
C LYS A 131 -16.10 -15.64 13.07
#